data_AF-A0A1U7XSE0-F1
#
_entry.id   AF-A0A1U7XSE0-F1
#
_cell.length_a   1.000
_cell.length_b   1.000
_cell.length_c   1.000
_cell.angle_alpha   90.00
_cell.angle_beta   90.00
_cell.angle_gamma   90.00
#
_symmetry.space_group_name_H-M   'P 1'
#
loop_
_entity.id
_entity.type
_entity.pdbx_description
1 polymer ?
#
loop_
_entity_poly.entity_id
_entity_poly.type
_entity_poly.pdbx_seq_one_letter_code
_entity_poly.pdbx_strand_id
1 'polypeptide(L)'
;MVVMVSRTGRHLQRYNKGRRQVVGCIPYRYKDIIDLSMGDEDAFEVLLISPQRKGKGLLFPKGGWEKDETIEDAARRETIEEAGVCGDVEGKLGIWYFENKNGDTAYEGHMFPLFVTEELDYWPEKDIRKRFWMSVREARKLCQNGWMKEALELLVSRLTSQSRRTKVDLFSRINCSSGGHGTVLHLGCRAQVLAPPLPNPAEEA
;
A
#
# COMPACT_ATOMS: atom_id res chain seq x y z
N MET A 1 -25.49 11.83 0.92
CA MET A 1 -24.75 10.58 0.70
C MET A 1 -24.19 10.65 -0.72
N VAL A 2 -22.87 10.76 -0.88
CA VAL A 2 -22.25 10.61 -2.21
C VAL A 2 -22.24 9.12 -2.51
N VAL A 3 -22.93 8.68 -3.56
CA VAL A 3 -22.94 7.28 -3.97
C VAL A 3 -21.59 6.99 -4.61
N MET A 4 -20.76 6.17 -3.97
CA MET A 4 -19.55 5.65 -4.59
C MET A 4 -19.92 4.47 -5.48
N VAL A 5 -19.62 4.57 -6.78
CA VAL A 5 -19.88 3.53 -7.78
C VAL A 5 -18.56 3.13 -8.40
N SER A 6 -18.32 1.82 -8.52
CA SER A 6 -17.12 1.31 -9.20
C SER A 6 -17.08 1.75 -10.65
N ARG A 7 -15.90 2.07 -11.17
CA ARG A 7 -15.76 2.28 -12.62
C ARG A 7 -16.01 0.97 -13.36
N THR A 8 -16.67 1.07 -14.51
CA THR A 8 -16.99 -0.09 -15.35
C THR A 8 -16.66 0.16 -16.81
N GLY A 9 -16.40 -0.93 -17.53
CA GLY A 9 -16.04 -0.89 -18.95
C GLY A 9 -14.53 -0.94 -19.19
N ARG A 10 -14.15 -0.92 -20.49
CA ARG A 10 -12.74 -1.02 -20.93
C ARG A 10 -12.31 0.07 -21.92
N HIS A 11 -13.19 1.01 -22.25
CA HIS A 11 -12.99 2.01 -23.29
C HIS A 11 -11.86 3.01 -22.96
N LEU A 12 -11.68 3.35 -21.68
CA LEU A 12 -10.59 4.21 -21.21
C LEU A 12 -9.35 3.45 -20.75
N GLN A 13 -9.35 2.11 -20.81
CA GLN A 13 -8.22 1.33 -20.28
C GLN A 13 -6.97 1.48 -21.16
N ARG A 14 -5.81 1.44 -20.49
CA ARG A 14 -4.51 1.50 -21.13
C ARG A 14 -3.97 0.12 -21.46
N TYR A 15 -3.21 0.07 -22.56
CA TYR A 15 -2.53 -1.13 -23.04
C TYR A 15 -1.11 -0.80 -23.48
N ASN A 16 -0.15 -1.64 -23.12
CA ASN A 16 1.24 -1.55 -23.58
C ASN A 16 1.67 -2.89 -24.19
N LYS A 17 2.08 -2.89 -25.46
CA LYS A 17 2.45 -4.11 -26.21
C LYS A 17 1.42 -5.25 -26.03
N GLY A 18 0.13 -4.91 -26.11
CA GLY A 18 -0.98 -5.85 -25.94
C GLY A 18 -1.30 -6.26 -24.49
N ARG A 19 -0.58 -5.75 -23.49
CA ARG A 19 -0.83 -6.01 -22.06
C ARG A 19 -1.73 -4.94 -21.49
N ARG A 20 -2.80 -5.35 -20.81
CA ARG A 20 -3.67 -4.41 -20.10
C ARG A 20 -2.90 -3.85 -18.90
N GLN A 21 -2.83 -2.53 -18.78
CA GLN A 21 -2.20 -1.90 -17.62
C GLN A 21 -3.16 -1.93 -16.44
N VAL A 22 -2.66 -2.44 -15.32
CA VAL A 22 -3.36 -2.47 -14.06
C VAL A 22 -2.53 -1.82 -12.98
N VAL A 23 -3.22 -1.25 -12.01
CA VAL A 23 -2.61 -0.52 -10.91
C VAL A 23 -3.30 -0.90 -9.62
N GLY A 24 -2.53 -0.97 -8.54
CA GLY A 24 -3.06 -1.29 -7.24
C GLY A 24 -2.14 -0.90 -6.10
N CYS A 25 -2.62 -1.17 -4.89
CA CYS A 25 -1.88 -0.89 -3.67
C CYS A 25 -1.65 -2.16 -2.85
N ILE A 26 -0.63 -2.14 -2.01
CA ILE A 26 -0.55 -2.98 -0.82
C ILE A 26 -0.90 -2.08 0.37
N PRO A 27 -2.16 -2.08 0.84
CA PRO A 27 -2.55 -1.26 1.97
C PRO A 27 -1.93 -1.84 3.24
N TYR A 28 -1.39 -0.97 4.09
CA TYR A 28 -0.82 -1.35 5.37
C TYR A 28 -1.15 -0.34 6.45
N ARG A 29 -1.08 -0.79 7.71
CA ARG A 29 -1.13 0.09 8.89
C ARG A 29 -0.24 -0.45 10.00
N TYR A 30 0.21 0.42 10.89
CA TYR A 30 0.90 0.01 12.10
C TYR A 30 -0.10 -0.51 13.13
N LYS A 31 0.32 -1.48 13.94
CA LYS A 31 -0.47 -1.95 15.07
C LYS A 31 -0.33 -0.96 16.23
N ASP A 32 -1.42 -0.72 16.95
CA ASP A 32 -1.45 0.22 18.07
C ASP A 32 -0.51 -0.18 19.22
N ILE A 33 -0.29 -1.49 19.39
CA ILE A 33 0.61 -2.04 20.41
C ILE A 33 1.86 -2.57 19.71
N ILE A 34 2.95 -1.82 19.84
CA ILE A 34 4.29 -2.26 19.43
C ILE A 34 5.03 -2.66 20.70
N ASP A 35 5.20 -3.96 20.91
CA ASP A 35 6.15 -4.45 21.90
C ASP A 35 7.57 -4.24 21.35
N LEU A 36 8.48 -3.74 22.18
CA LEU A 36 9.90 -3.60 21.85
C LEU A 36 10.55 -4.97 21.54
N SER A 37 9.94 -6.07 21.97
CA SER A 37 10.35 -7.44 21.65
C SER A 37 9.86 -7.93 20.26
N MET A 38 8.89 -7.24 19.64
CA MET A 38 8.37 -7.63 18.33
C MET A 38 9.40 -7.43 17.23
N GLY A 39 9.45 -8.38 16.30
CA GLY A 39 10.22 -8.22 15.06
C GLY A 39 9.71 -7.01 14.27
N ASP A 40 10.60 -6.37 13.50
CA ASP A 40 10.22 -5.18 12.72
C ASP A 40 9.04 -5.44 11.75
N GLU A 41 8.86 -6.68 11.27
CA GLU A 41 7.73 -7.09 10.41
C GLU A 41 6.42 -7.27 11.18
N ASP A 42 6.46 -7.48 12.50
CA ASP A 42 5.28 -7.71 13.33
C ASP A 42 4.61 -6.39 13.75
N ALA A 43 5.30 -5.25 13.56
CA ALA A 43 4.83 -3.92 13.91
C ALA A 43 3.72 -3.39 12.98
N PHE A 44 3.51 -4.02 11.83
CA PHE A 44 2.48 -3.64 10.87
C PHE A 44 1.70 -4.83 10.35
N GLU A 45 0.54 -4.53 9.78
CA GLU A 45 -0.32 -5.50 9.10
C GLU A 45 -0.67 -4.97 7.71
N VAL A 46 -1.04 -5.89 6.82
CA VAL A 46 -1.39 -5.61 5.44
C VAL A 46 -2.82 -6.06 5.16
N LEU A 47 -3.46 -5.39 4.20
CA LEU A 47 -4.81 -5.71 3.76
C LEU A 47 -4.79 -6.51 2.46
N LEU A 48 -5.50 -7.63 2.45
CA LEU A 48 -5.81 -8.38 1.24
C LEU A 48 -7.33 -8.49 1.06
N ILE A 49 -7.76 -8.75 -0.17
CA ILE A 49 -9.17 -8.93 -0.52
C ILE A 49 -9.45 -10.32 -1.10
N SER A 50 -10.68 -10.78 -0.95
CA SER A 50 -11.15 -11.97 -1.66
C SER A 50 -11.20 -11.73 -3.18
N PRO A 51 -11.04 -12.75 -4.02
CA PRO A 51 -11.35 -12.64 -5.45
C PRO A 51 -12.85 -12.39 -5.66
N GLN A 52 -13.21 -11.63 -6.69
CA GLN A 52 -14.61 -11.33 -7.04
C GLN A 52 -15.41 -12.59 -7.44
N ARG A 53 -14.77 -13.52 -8.15
CA ARG A 53 -15.37 -14.80 -8.56
C ARG A 53 -14.89 -15.91 -7.63
N LYS A 54 -15.71 -16.96 -7.46
CA LYS A 54 -15.34 -18.17 -6.69
C LYS A 54 -13.94 -18.63 -7.11
N GLY A 55 -13.01 -18.57 -6.17
CA GLY A 55 -11.61 -18.85 -6.41
C GLY A 55 -10.86 -19.00 -5.09
N LYS A 56 -9.73 -19.68 -5.14
CA LYS A 56 -8.80 -19.79 -4.01
C LYS A 56 -7.85 -18.60 -3.99
N GLY A 57 -7.33 -18.30 -2.80
CA GLY A 57 -6.34 -17.25 -2.56
C GLY A 57 -6.95 -15.89 -2.22
N LEU A 58 -6.09 -14.99 -1.74
CA LEU A 58 -6.39 -13.59 -1.54
C LEU A 58 -5.52 -12.74 -2.48
N LEU A 59 -5.91 -11.49 -2.71
CA LEU A 59 -5.31 -10.59 -3.67
C LEU A 59 -5.02 -9.23 -3.04
N PHE A 60 -4.07 -8.50 -3.59
CA PHE A 60 -3.97 -7.06 -3.36
C PHE A 60 -5.03 -6.33 -4.20
N PRO A 61 -5.64 -5.26 -3.68
CA PRO A 61 -6.60 -4.46 -4.43
C PRO A 61 -5.91 -3.83 -5.64
N LYS A 62 -6.50 -4.02 -6.82
CA LYS A 62 -5.98 -3.53 -8.10
C LYS A 62 -7.04 -3.61 -9.20
N GLY A 63 -6.98 -2.66 -10.13
CA GLY A 63 -7.80 -2.72 -11.35
C GLY A 63 -7.22 -1.90 -12.48
N GLY A 64 -8.08 -1.45 -13.40
CA GLY A 64 -7.63 -0.88 -14.67
C GLY A 64 -7.10 0.54 -14.48
N TRP A 65 -5.93 0.84 -15.07
CA TRP A 65 -5.48 2.23 -15.18
C TRP A 65 -6.13 2.90 -16.39
N GLU A 66 -6.95 3.92 -16.15
CA GLU A 66 -7.68 4.65 -17.18
C GLU A 66 -6.92 5.87 -17.74
N LYS A 67 -7.36 6.39 -18.88
CA LYS A 67 -6.67 7.45 -19.62
C LYS A 67 -6.84 8.85 -19.01
N ASP A 68 -7.92 9.05 -18.26
CA ASP A 68 -8.36 10.32 -17.66
C ASP A 68 -7.84 10.54 -16.23
N GLU A 69 -6.99 9.65 -15.72
CA GLU A 69 -6.47 9.69 -14.36
C GLU A 69 -4.94 9.48 -14.33
N THR A 70 -4.31 10.02 -13.27
CA THR A 70 -2.91 9.69 -12.95
C THR A 70 -2.82 8.25 -12.44
N ILE A 71 -1.61 7.68 -12.41
CA ILE A 71 -1.44 6.31 -11.93
C ILE A 71 -1.69 6.21 -10.42
N GLU A 72 -1.35 7.26 -9.65
CA GLU A 72 -1.61 7.35 -8.22
C GLU A 72 -3.10 7.52 -7.92
N ASP A 73 -3.83 8.34 -8.69
CA ASP A 73 -5.28 8.47 -8.56
C ASP A 73 -5.99 7.15 -8.86
N ALA A 74 -5.54 6.45 -9.90
CA ALA A 74 -6.03 5.13 -10.23
C ALA A 74 -5.77 4.12 -9.11
N ALA A 75 -4.55 4.11 -8.53
CA ALA A 75 -4.21 3.23 -7.41
C ALA A 75 -5.12 3.47 -6.19
N ARG A 76 -5.36 4.74 -5.87
CA ARG A 76 -6.25 5.17 -4.77
C ARG A 76 -7.70 4.75 -5.05
N ARG A 77 -8.21 5.06 -6.24
CA ARG A 77 -9.57 4.72 -6.67
C ARG A 77 -9.82 3.22 -6.60
N GLU A 78 -8.95 2.41 -7.21
CA GLU A 78 -9.07 0.95 -7.20
C GLU A 78 -9.03 0.37 -5.78
N THR A 79 -8.22 0.96 -4.89
CA THR A 79 -8.16 0.54 -3.49
C THR A 79 -9.44 0.87 -2.73
N ILE A 80 -10.04 2.04 -2.96
CA ILE A 80 -11.34 2.40 -2.39
C ILE A 80 -12.43 1.49 -2.93
N GLU A 81 -12.47 1.28 -4.25
CA GLU A 81 -13.49 0.47 -4.92
C GLU A 81 -13.47 -0.99 -4.44
N GLU A 82 -12.30 -1.63 -4.40
CA GLU A 82 -12.19 -3.06 -4.08
C GLU A 82 -12.07 -3.37 -2.58
N ALA A 83 -11.42 -2.49 -1.79
CA ALA A 83 -11.10 -2.74 -0.38
C ALA A 83 -11.79 -1.78 0.60
N GLY A 84 -12.32 -0.65 0.14
CA GLY A 84 -12.97 0.34 1.01
C GLY A 84 -12.02 0.96 2.02
N VAL A 85 -10.77 1.23 1.64
CA VAL A 85 -9.80 1.95 2.50
C VAL A 85 -9.21 3.15 1.77
N CYS A 86 -9.02 4.23 2.51
CA CYS A 86 -8.36 5.45 2.07
C CYS A 86 -7.00 5.59 2.77
N GLY A 87 -6.07 6.30 2.14
CA GLY A 87 -4.74 6.45 2.69
C GLY A 87 -3.78 7.21 1.78
N ASP A 88 -2.54 7.27 2.20
CA ASP A 88 -1.47 7.93 1.43
C ASP A 88 -0.80 6.92 0.51
N VAL A 89 -0.90 7.14 -0.80
CA VAL A 89 -0.16 6.38 -1.81
C VAL A 89 1.29 6.84 -1.78
N GLU A 90 2.20 5.93 -1.46
CA GLU A 90 3.63 6.23 -1.39
C GLU A 90 4.34 5.94 -2.72
N GLY A 91 5.67 6.10 -2.78
CA GLY A 91 6.45 5.83 -3.98
C GLY A 91 6.24 4.40 -4.51
N LYS A 92 6.25 4.23 -5.84
CA LYS A 92 6.04 2.92 -6.51
C LYS A 92 6.93 1.81 -5.93
N LEU A 93 6.37 0.61 -5.73
CA LEU A 93 7.14 -0.58 -5.35
C LEU A 93 7.85 -1.19 -6.55
N GLY A 94 7.12 -1.34 -7.67
CA GLY A 94 7.66 -1.95 -8.87
C GLY A 94 6.62 -2.15 -9.96
N ILE A 95 7.05 -2.89 -10.99
CA ILE A 95 6.22 -3.29 -12.14
C ILE A 95 6.36 -4.80 -12.30
N TRP A 96 5.24 -5.49 -12.45
CA TRP A 96 5.22 -6.94 -12.67
C TRP A 96 4.39 -7.29 -13.90
N TYR A 97 4.78 -8.37 -14.55
CA TYR A 97 4.04 -8.92 -15.68
C TYR A 97 3.43 -10.24 -15.25
N PHE A 98 2.12 -10.38 -15.44
CA PHE A 98 1.40 -11.59 -15.08
C PHE A 98 0.18 -11.78 -15.97
N GLU A 99 -0.42 -12.96 -15.90
CA GLU A 99 -1.59 -13.31 -16.69
C GLU A 99 -2.77 -13.62 -15.77
N ASN A 100 -3.98 -13.63 -16.35
CA ASN A 100 -5.11 -14.18 -15.62
C ASN A 100 -5.00 -15.71 -15.51
N LYS A 101 -5.90 -16.33 -14.74
CA LYS A 101 -5.92 -17.78 -14.54
C LYS A 101 -6.04 -18.60 -15.83
N ASN A 102 -6.61 -18.01 -16.89
CA ASN A 102 -6.86 -18.68 -18.15
C ASN A 102 -5.71 -18.48 -19.17
N GLY A 103 -4.73 -17.62 -18.89
CA GLY A 103 -3.67 -17.24 -19.82
C GLY A 103 -4.13 -16.39 -21.02
N ASP A 104 -5.40 -15.99 -21.08
CA ASP A 104 -5.95 -15.26 -22.23
C ASP A 104 -5.66 -13.75 -22.19
N THR A 105 -5.30 -13.23 -21.02
CA THR A 105 -5.07 -11.80 -20.80
C THR A 105 -3.79 -11.61 -20.03
N ALA A 106 -2.84 -10.89 -20.64
CA ALA A 106 -1.61 -10.45 -20.01
C ALA A 106 -1.75 -9.03 -19.44
N TYR A 107 -1.08 -8.81 -18.31
CA TYR A 107 -1.12 -7.58 -17.54
C TYR A 107 0.28 -7.01 -17.33
N GLU A 108 0.36 -5.69 -17.30
CA GLU A 108 1.46 -4.92 -16.72
C GLU A 108 0.93 -4.26 -15.45
N GLY A 109 1.36 -4.76 -14.29
CA GLY A 109 0.87 -4.35 -12.98
C GLY A 109 1.82 -3.40 -12.27
N HIS A 110 1.33 -2.24 -11.90
CA HIS A 110 2.06 -1.26 -11.08
C HIS A 110 1.53 -1.29 -9.65
N MET A 111 2.41 -1.56 -8.68
CA MET A 111 2.01 -1.63 -7.27
C MET A 111 2.66 -0.52 -6.45
N PHE A 112 1.89 0.01 -5.50
CA PHE A 112 2.30 1.06 -4.59
C PHE A 112 2.03 0.63 -3.14
N PRO A 113 2.77 1.10 -2.14
CA PRO A 113 2.31 1.06 -0.76
C PRO A 113 1.15 2.03 -0.60
N LEU A 114 0.20 1.70 0.26
CA LEU A 114 -0.80 2.65 0.73
C LEU A 114 -0.84 2.62 2.25
N PHE A 115 -0.45 3.73 2.88
CA PHE A 115 -0.58 3.88 4.32
C PHE A 115 -2.03 4.21 4.65
N VAL A 116 -2.76 3.27 5.24
CA VAL A 116 -4.20 3.42 5.49
C VAL A 116 -4.44 4.44 6.60
N THR A 117 -5.26 5.44 6.32
CA THR A 117 -5.70 6.46 7.27
C THR A 117 -7.17 6.33 7.64
N GLU A 118 -7.98 5.66 6.80
CA GLU A 118 -9.41 5.49 7.02
C GLU A 118 -9.90 4.16 6.43
N GLU A 119 -10.81 3.50 7.14
CA GLU A 119 -11.50 2.29 6.73
C GLU A 119 -13.00 2.60 6.61
N LEU A 120 -13.57 2.44 5.41
CA LEU A 120 -14.93 2.83 5.10
C LEU A 120 -15.92 1.72 5.49
N ASP A 121 -17.09 2.11 6.02
CA ASP A 121 -18.19 1.18 6.32
C ASP A 121 -18.93 0.71 5.06
N TYR A 122 -19.01 1.57 4.05
CA TYR A 122 -19.66 1.33 2.77
C TYR A 122 -18.69 1.67 1.64
N TRP A 123 -18.52 0.75 0.70
CA TRP A 123 -17.65 0.93 -0.46
C TRP A 123 -18.20 0.16 -1.67
N PRO A 124 -17.79 0.53 -2.90
CA PRO A 124 -18.40 0.04 -4.14
C PRO A 124 -18.49 -1.48 -4.30
N GLU A 125 -17.43 -2.23 -3.98
CA GLU A 125 -17.43 -3.69 -4.13
C GLU A 125 -17.76 -4.45 -2.83
N LYS A 126 -18.34 -3.80 -1.81
CA LYS A 126 -18.58 -4.39 -0.48
C LYS A 126 -19.34 -5.72 -0.51
N ASP A 127 -20.29 -5.87 -1.42
CA ASP A 127 -21.14 -7.06 -1.48
C ASP A 127 -20.49 -8.22 -2.25
N ILE A 128 -19.39 -7.96 -2.98
CA ILE A 128 -18.69 -8.95 -3.81
C ILE A 128 -17.24 -9.19 -3.37
N ARG A 129 -16.70 -8.37 -2.48
CA ARG A 129 -15.36 -8.48 -1.88
C ARG A 129 -15.44 -8.52 -0.37
N LYS A 130 -14.54 -9.29 0.23
CA LYS A 130 -14.23 -9.24 1.66
C LYS A 130 -12.80 -8.74 1.83
N ARG A 131 -12.58 -7.83 2.79
CA ARG A 131 -11.25 -7.36 3.20
C ARG A 131 -10.74 -8.17 4.40
N PHE A 132 -9.43 -8.38 4.46
CA PHE A 132 -8.76 -9.13 5.50
C PHE A 132 -7.47 -8.39 5.89
N TRP A 133 -7.45 -7.86 7.11
CA TRP A 133 -6.22 -7.43 7.76
C TRP A 133 -5.48 -8.65 8.32
N MET A 134 -4.18 -8.73 8.08
CA MET A 134 -3.36 -9.83 8.56
C MET A 134 -1.90 -9.47 8.70
N SER A 135 -1.17 -10.30 9.46
CA SER A 135 0.28 -10.17 9.55
C SER A 135 0.94 -10.41 8.20
N VAL A 136 2.12 -9.82 8.00
CA VAL A 136 2.99 -10.09 6.84
C VAL A 136 3.25 -11.58 6.68
N ARG A 137 3.46 -12.30 7.80
CA ARG A 137 3.72 -13.74 7.79
C ARG A 137 2.54 -14.55 7.26
N GLU A 138 1.31 -14.15 7.57
CA GLU A 138 0.11 -14.78 7.03
C GLU A 138 -0.11 -14.42 5.57
N ALA A 139 0.05 -13.14 5.21
CA ALA A 139 -0.02 -12.68 3.83
C ALA A 139 0.94 -13.47 2.91
N ARG A 140 2.18 -13.69 3.36
CA ARG A 140 3.19 -14.48 2.64
C ARG A 140 2.74 -15.92 2.33
N LYS A 141 1.91 -16.52 3.19
CA LYS A 141 1.34 -17.87 2.98
C LYS A 141 0.15 -17.84 2.01
N LEU A 142 -0.65 -16.77 2.03
CA LEU A 142 -1.88 -16.65 1.25
C LEU A 142 -1.68 -16.06 -0.15
N CYS A 143 -0.59 -15.32 -0.37
CA CYS A 143 -0.14 -14.88 -1.68
C CYS A 143 0.28 -16.09 -2.53
N GLN A 144 -0.57 -16.47 -3.49
CA GLN A 144 -0.32 -17.65 -4.33
C GLN A 144 0.67 -17.37 -5.47
N ASN A 145 0.74 -16.13 -5.95
CA ASN A 145 1.54 -15.76 -7.12
C ASN A 145 2.91 -15.20 -6.71
N GLY A 146 3.95 -15.53 -7.50
CA GLY A 146 5.33 -15.06 -7.25
C GLY A 146 5.44 -13.54 -7.17
N TRP A 147 4.83 -12.83 -8.13
CA TRP A 147 4.83 -11.36 -8.16
C TRP A 147 4.26 -10.73 -6.89
N MET A 148 3.24 -11.34 -6.27
CA MET A 148 2.64 -10.83 -5.04
C MET A 148 3.59 -10.98 -3.85
N LYS A 149 4.30 -12.11 -3.78
CA LYS A 149 5.31 -12.34 -2.74
C LYS A 149 6.44 -11.34 -2.88
N GLU A 150 6.96 -11.16 -4.10
CA GLU A 150 8.00 -10.17 -4.37
C GLU A 150 7.57 -8.75 -4.01
N ALA A 151 6.36 -8.33 -4.40
CA ALA A 151 5.84 -7.01 -4.06
C ALA A 151 5.68 -6.83 -2.54
N LEU A 152 5.24 -7.87 -1.82
CA LEU A 152 5.16 -7.87 -0.37
C LEU A 152 6.55 -7.75 0.27
N GLU A 153 7.55 -8.50 -0.20
CA GLU A 153 8.91 -8.42 0.34
C GLU A 153 9.55 -7.04 0.09
N LEU A 154 9.25 -6.39 -1.04
CA LEU A 154 9.71 -5.02 -1.30
C LEU A 154 9.08 -4.02 -0.31
N LEU A 155 7.79 -4.17 0.01
CA LEU A 155 7.14 -3.36 1.03
C LEU A 155 7.80 -3.59 2.39
N VAL A 156 7.97 -4.85 2.78
CA VAL A 156 8.58 -5.24 4.06
C VAL A 156 9.99 -4.67 4.19
N SER A 157 10.83 -4.85 3.18
CA SER A 157 12.18 -4.29 3.13
C SER A 157 12.20 -2.77 3.28
N ARG A 158 11.28 -2.07 2.61
CA ARG A 158 11.12 -0.62 2.71
C ARG A 158 10.74 -0.17 4.12
N LEU A 159 9.70 -0.77 4.70
CA LEU A 159 9.18 -0.38 6.02
C LEU A 159 10.14 -0.75 7.16
N THR A 160 10.78 -1.92 7.08
CA THR A 160 11.77 -2.34 8.09
C THR A 160 13.04 -1.49 8.04
N SER A 161 13.48 -1.08 6.84
CA SER A 161 14.62 -0.15 6.69
C SER A 161 14.33 1.23 7.26
N GLN A 162 13.11 1.73 7.10
CA GLN A 162 12.66 2.99 7.70
C GLN A 162 12.57 2.89 9.23
N SER A 163 11.97 1.83 9.76
CA SER A 163 11.89 1.56 11.21
C SER A 163 13.26 1.55 11.87
N ARG A 164 14.26 0.89 11.23
CA ARG A 164 15.63 0.87 11.73
C ARG A 164 16.27 2.25 11.78
N ARG A 165 16.08 3.09 10.76
CA ARG A 165 16.56 4.49 10.78
C ARG A 165 15.94 5.27 11.94
N THR A 166 14.62 5.18 12.10
CA THR A 166 13.90 5.87 13.18
C THR A 166 14.34 5.38 14.57
N LYS A 167 14.53 4.07 14.77
CA LYS A 167 15.05 3.52 16.03
C LYS A 167 16.48 4.00 16.29
N VAL A 168 17.38 3.96 15.31
CA VAL A 168 18.77 4.43 15.45
C VAL A 168 18.82 5.92 15.77
N ASP A 169 18.01 6.75 15.11
CA ASP A 169 17.91 8.19 15.39
C ASP A 169 17.34 8.46 16.79
N LEU A 170 16.38 7.66 17.23
CA LEU A 170 15.82 7.77 18.57
C LEU A 170 16.82 7.33 19.65
N PHE A 171 17.51 6.21 19.47
CA PHE A 171 18.54 5.72 20.40
C PHE A 171 19.75 6.64 20.48
N SER A 172 20.16 7.26 19.36
CA SER A 172 21.24 8.25 19.37
C SER A 172 20.85 9.51 20.15
N ARG A 173 19.59 9.98 20.03
CA ARG A 173 19.06 11.10 20.83
C ARG A 173 18.91 10.77 22.32
N ILE A 174 18.52 9.53 22.66
CA ILE A 174 18.45 9.07 24.06
C ILE A 174 19.85 8.99 24.68
N ASN A 175 20.84 8.47 23.93
CA ASN A 175 22.22 8.38 24.42
C ASN A 175 22.90 9.75 24.59
N CYS A 176 22.46 10.78 23.85
CA CYS A 176 22.87 12.17 24.09
C CYS A 176 22.13 12.84 25.27
N SER A 177 21.06 12.23 25.77
CA SER A 177 20.17 12.81 26.81
C SER A 177 20.16 11.94 28.08
N SER A 178 21.32 11.44 28.50
CA SER A 178 21.45 10.69 29.76
C SER A 178 21.35 11.62 30.98
N GLY A 179 20.11 11.92 31.35
CA GLY A 179 19.63 12.19 32.70
C GLY A 179 18.27 11.49 32.85
N GLY A 180 18.26 10.35 33.55
CA GLY A 180 17.23 9.31 33.39
C GLY A 180 15.80 9.67 33.81
N HIS A 181 14.83 9.10 33.09
CA HIS A 181 13.61 8.46 33.60
C HIS A 181 12.92 7.73 32.42
N GLY A 182 12.53 6.46 32.61
CA GLY A 182 11.91 5.64 31.58
C GLY A 182 10.60 6.23 31.08
N THR A 183 10.48 6.44 29.77
CA THR A 183 9.27 6.98 29.14
C THR A 183 8.65 5.91 28.23
N VAL A 184 7.38 5.58 28.48
CA VAL A 184 6.55 4.83 27.53
C VAL A 184 6.28 5.76 26.34
N LEU A 185 6.78 5.39 25.16
CA LEU A 185 6.63 6.20 23.95
C LEU A 185 5.30 5.89 23.28
N HIS A 186 4.38 6.85 23.33
CA HIS A 186 3.22 6.87 22.45
C HIS A 186 3.67 7.53 21.14
N LEU A 187 4.00 6.74 20.11
CA LEU A 187 4.45 7.28 18.82
C LEU A 187 3.25 7.72 17.96
N GLY A 188 2.54 8.75 18.42
CA GLY A 188 1.69 9.58 17.56
C GLY A 188 2.55 10.59 16.80
N CYS A 189 3.50 10.13 15.98
CA CYS A 189 4.35 11.03 15.19
C CYS A 189 4.12 10.79 13.70
N ARG A 190 3.17 11.57 13.18
CA ARG A 190 3.03 11.96 11.78
C ARG A 190 4.41 12.30 11.23
N ALA A 191 4.91 11.52 10.26
CA ALA A 191 6.05 11.95 9.47
C ALA A 191 5.61 13.23 8.74
N GLN A 192 6.02 14.39 9.26
CA GLN A 192 5.89 15.62 8.50
C GLN A 192 6.77 15.45 7.26
N VAL A 193 6.13 15.22 6.13
CA VAL A 193 6.72 15.40 4.82
C VAL A 193 7.20 16.84 4.78
N LEU A 194 8.51 17.05 4.96
CA LEU A 194 9.13 18.34 4.71
C LEU A 194 8.89 18.66 3.24
N ALA A 195 8.14 19.73 2.98
CA ALA A 195 7.97 20.27 1.64
C ALA A 195 9.36 20.57 1.05
N PRO A 196 9.57 20.36 -0.26
CA PRO A 196 10.82 20.73 -0.91
C PRO A 196 11.03 22.25 -0.77
N PRO A 197 12.28 22.71 -0.55
CA PRO A 197 12.57 24.13 -0.45
C PRO A 197 12.18 24.84 -1.75
N LEU A 198 11.53 25.99 -1.61
CA LEU A 198 11.23 26.87 -2.73
C LEU A 198 12.54 27.29 -3.44
N PRO A 199 12.54 27.40 -4.78
CA PRO A 199 13.70 27.87 -5.51
C PRO A 199 14.05 29.31 -5.11
N ASN A 200 15.35 29.57 -4.95
CA ASN A 200 15.90 30.85 -4.51
C ASN A 200 15.69 31.92 -5.60
N PRO A 201 15.20 33.13 -5.30
CA PRO A 201 14.95 34.19 -6.31
C PRO A 201 16.21 34.87 -6.88
N ALA A 202 17.38 34.24 -6.80
CA ALA A 202 18.67 34.90 -7.10
C ALA A 202 19.43 34.29 -8.29
N GLU A 203 18.74 33.63 -9.22
CA GLU A 203 19.36 33.14 -10.45
C GLU A 203 18.50 33.46 -11.70
N GLU A 204 17.99 34.71 -11.75
CA GLU A 204 17.72 35.41 -13.00
C GLU A 204 18.62 36.65 -13.05
N ALA A 205 19.79 36.49 -13.67
CA ALA A 205 20.57 37.53 -14.31
C ALA A 205 21.39 36.91 -15.45
#